data_AF-A0A2X1LFE2-F1
#
_entry.id   AF-A0A2X1LFE2-F1
#
_cell.length_a   1.000
_cell.length_b   1.000
_cell.length_c   1.000
_cell.angle_alpha   90.00
_cell.angle_beta   90.00
_cell.angle_gamma   90.00
#
_symmetry.space_group_name_H-M   'P 1'
#
loop_
_entity.id
_entity.type
_entity.pdbx_description
1 polymer ?
#
loop_
_entity_poly.entity_id
_entity_poly.type
_entity_poly.pdbx_seq_one_letter_code
_entity_poly.pdbx_strand_id
1 'polypeptide(L)'
;MMMIYGMFVFELRTLPHQQLQQNKSWRHVKNERVNRSASWQYIGAGDDRIVLSGVLYPEITGGEVSLSLLTTQAYTGRPWPLIDGVGQIYGMYVLD
;
A
#
# COMPACT_ATOMS: atom_id res chain seq x y z
N MET A 1 8.12 14.60 -6.62
CA MET A 1 8.12 13.15 -6.34
C MET A 1 7.13 12.88 -5.24
N MET A 2 6.10 12.06 -5.49
CA MET A 2 5.01 11.84 -4.54
C MET A 2 5.23 10.59 -3.70
N MET A 3 5.72 9.51 -4.31
CA MET A 3 5.96 8.22 -3.65
C MET A 3 6.89 7.38 -4.51
N ILE A 4 7.53 6.36 -3.93
CA ILE A 4 8.30 5.36 -4.66
C ILE A 4 7.90 3.94 -4.21
N TYR A 5 7.78 3.04 -5.17
CA TYR A 5 7.58 1.61 -4.98
C TYR A 5 8.73 0.83 -5.61
N GLY A 6 9.69 0.41 -4.79
CA GLY A 6 10.95 -0.17 -5.27
C GLY A 6 11.74 0.85 -6.08
N MET A 7 11.78 0.66 -7.40
CA MET A 7 12.44 1.58 -8.35
C MET A 7 11.44 2.45 -9.12
N PHE A 8 10.13 2.23 -8.94
CA PHE A 8 9.09 2.96 -9.66
C PHE A 8 8.69 4.22 -8.90
N VAL A 9 8.83 5.39 -9.53
CA VAL A 9 8.53 6.70 -8.93
C VAL A 9 7.15 7.17 -9.38
N PHE A 10 6.26 7.44 -8.42
CA PHE A 10 4.99 8.11 -8.65
C PHE A 10 5.21 9.63 -8.68
N GLU A 11 4.94 10.23 -9.84
CA GLU A 11 5.01 11.67 -10.08
C GLU A 11 4.06 12.09 -11.19
N LEU A 12 3.92 13.41 -11.39
CA LEU A 12 2.99 13.99 -12.38
C LEU A 12 3.24 13.53 -13.83
N ARG A 13 4.48 13.11 -14.15
CA ARG A 13 4.88 12.61 -15.48
C ARG A 13 4.74 11.09 -15.64
N THR A 14 4.44 10.37 -14.56
CA THR A 14 4.32 8.91 -14.57
C THR A 14 2.90 8.49 -14.20
N LEU A 15 2.68 8.10 -12.96
CA LEU A 15 1.39 7.72 -12.39
C LEU A 15 1.16 8.59 -11.13
N PRO A 16 0.54 9.77 -11.24
CA PRO A 16 0.22 10.56 -10.06
C PRO A 16 -0.99 9.94 -9.34
N HIS A 17 -0.82 9.53 -8.08
CA HIS A 17 -1.95 9.16 -7.23
C HIS A 17 -2.57 10.43 -6.65
N GLN A 18 -3.90 10.52 -6.61
CA GLN A 18 -4.58 11.65 -5.96
C GLN A 18 -5.05 11.32 -4.55
N GLN A 19 -5.28 10.04 -4.26
CA GLN A 19 -5.71 9.59 -2.94
C GLN A 19 -4.86 8.40 -2.50
N LEU A 20 -4.45 8.43 -1.23
CA LEU A 20 -3.85 7.31 -0.52
C LEU A 20 -4.78 6.91 0.61
N GLN A 21 -5.26 5.67 0.59
CA GLN A 21 -6.00 5.07 1.69
C GLN A 21 -5.15 3.95 2.31
N GLN A 22 -4.92 4.04 3.62
CA GLN A 22 -4.21 3.03 4.39
C GLN A 22 -5.16 2.34 5.36
N ASN A 23 -5.35 1.04 5.18
CA ASN A 23 -6.10 0.20 6.11
C ASN A 23 -5.10 -0.65 6.89
N LYS A 24 -5.07 -0.47 8.21
CA LYS A 24 -4.26 -1.27 9.12
C LYS A 24 -5.15 -2.14 9.99
N SER A 25 -4.75 -3.39 10.19
CA SER A 25 -5.52 -4.32 11.03
C SER A 25 -4.68 -4.87 12.17
N TRP A 26 -5.31 -5.02 13.34
CA TRP A 26 -4.68 -5.57 14.53
C TRP A 26 -5.55 -6.69 15.08
N ARG A 27 -4.95 -7.87 15.23
CA ARG A 27 -5.68 -9.07 15.61
C ARG A 27 -5.80 -9.16 17.13
N HIS A 28 -7.04 -9.30 17.58
CA HIS A 28 -7.39 -9.46 18.99
C HIS A 28 -8.27 -10.69 19.17
N VAL A 29 -7.90 -11.56 20.10
CA VAL A 29 -8.70 -12.74 20.46
C VAL A 29 -9.52 -12.44 21.71
N LYS A 30 -10.81 -12.79 21.67
CA LYS A 30 -11.72 -12.71 22.81
C LYS A 30 -11.68 -14.02 23.58
N ASN A 31 -11.25 -13.96 24.84
CA ASN A 31 -11.26 -15.08 25.76
C ASN A 31 -12.37 -14.91 26.80
N GLU A 32 -13.34 -15.82 26.80
CA GLU A 32 -14.42 -15.83 27.79
C GLU A 32 -13.93 -16.36 29.13
N ARG A 33 -14.45 -15.79 30.22
CA ARG A 33 -14.06 -16.15 31.58
C ARG A 33 -15.31 -16.37 32.40
N VAL A 34 -15.34 -17.47 33.16
CA VAL A 34 -16.48 -17.76 34.05
C VAL A 34 -16.60 -16.67 35.12
N ASN A 35 -17.81 -16.13 35.30
CA ASN A 35 -18.14 -15.06 36.24
C ASN A 35 -17.33 -13.76 36.10
N ARG A 36 -16.72 -13.49 34.92
CA ARG A 36 -16.01 -12.23 34.64
C ARG A 36 -16.20 -11.78 33.21
N SER A 37 -15.97 -10.49 32.95
CA SER A 37 -15.95 -9.94 31.59
C SER A 37 -14.87 -10.64 30.74
N ALA A 38 -15.19 -10.84 29.46
CA ALA A 38 -14.26 -11.38 28.49
C ALA A 38 -12.97 -10.54 28.44
N SER A 39 -11.83 -11.20 28.25
CA SER A 39 -10.54 -10.54 28.07
C SER A 39 -10.18 -10.49 26.60
N TRP A 40 -9.64 -9.37 26.15
CA TRP A 40 -9.08 -9.23 24.80
C TRP A 40 -7.57 -9.37 24.86
N GLN A 41 -7.01 -10.23 24.01
CA GLN A 41 -5.57 -10.43 23.91
C GLN A 41 -5.11 -10.03 22.51
N TYR A 42 -4.16 -9.10 22.44
CA TYR A 42 -3.46 -8.79 21.20
C TYR A 42 -2.56 -9.96 20.80
N ILE A 43 -2.76 -10.47 19.60
CA ILE A 43 -2.00 -11.62 19.07
C ILE A 43 -1.10 -11.24 17.90
N GLY A 44 -1.05 -9.95 17.54
CA GLY A 44 -0.17 -9.43 16.50
C GLY A 44 -0.89 -8.57 15.45
N ALA A 45 -0.10 -8.00 14.55
CA ALA A 45 -0.62 -7.30 13.38
C ALA A 45 -1.41 -8.28 12.50
N GLY A 46 -2.43 -7.76 11.83
CA GLY A 46 -3.12 -8.43 10.74
C GLY A 46 -2.57 -7.98 9.40
N ASP A 47 -3.40 -8.09 8.36
CA ASP A 47 -3.05 -7.66 7.02
C ASP A 47 -3.23 -6.15 6.88
N ASP A 48 -2.19 -5.49 6.36
CA ASP A 48 -2.18 -4.06 6.05
C ASP A 48 -2.31 -3.89 4.53
N ARG A 49 -3.23 -3.01 4.10
CA ARG A 49 -3.44 -2.70 2.67
C ARG A 49 -3.35 -1.19 2.44
N ILE A 50 -2.58 -0.79 1.43
CA ILE A 50 -2.54 0.58 0.93
C ILE A 50 -3.16 0.59 -0.46
N VAL A 51 -4.13 1.48 -0.66
CA VAL A 51 -4.76 1.72 -1.96
C VAL A 51 -4.35 3.09 -2.45
N LEU A 52 -3.71 3.13 -3.60
CA LEU A 52 -3.39 4.35 -4.33
C LEU A 52 -4.41 4.50 -5.45
N SER A 53 -5.19 5.58 -5.41
CA SER A 53 -6.20 5.86 -6.42
C SER A 53 -5.86 7.12 -7.19
N GLY A 54 -6.06 7.06 -8.49
CA GLY A 54 -6.01 8.26 -9.30
C GLY A 54 -6.49 8.07 -10.75
N VAL A 55 -6.54 9.19 -11.46
CA VAL A 55 -6.93 9.28 -12.87
C VAL A 55 -5.72 9.62 -13.71
N LEU A 56 -5.52 8.84 -14.77
CA LEU A 56 -4.52 9.10 -15.79
C LEU A 56 -5.16 9.81 -16.97
N TYR A 57 -4.48 10.82 -17.47
CA TYR A 57 -4.82 11.51 -18.71
C TYR A 57 -3.66 11.29 -19.70
N PRO A 58 -3.64 10.16 -20.44
CA PRO A 58 -2.48 9.76 -21.24
C PRO A 58 -2.00 10.83 -22.23
N GLU A 59 -2.93 11.61 -22.78
CA GLU A 59 -2.64 12.71 -23.69
C GLU A 59 -1.88 13.88 -23.05
N ILE A 60 -1.95 14.03 -21.72
CA ILE A 60 -1.38 15.15 -20.97
C ILE A 60 -0.19 14.71 -20.12
N THR A 61 -0.35 13.65 -19.33
CA THR A 61 0.67 13.20 -18.38
C THR A 61 1.68 12.23 -18.99
N GLY A 62 1.33 11.58 -20.12
CA GLY A 62 1.88 10.26 -20.41
C GLY A 62 1.48 9.28 -19.30
N GLY A 63 1.74 7.98 -19.47
CA GLY A 63 1.51 7.04 -18.36
C GLY A 63 1.14 5.63 -18.76
N GLU A 64 0.76 5.38 -20.01
CA GLU A 64 0.41 4.02 -20.45
C GLU A 64 1.62 3.07 -20.38
N VAL A 65 2.81 3.56 -20.77
CA VAL A 65 4.08 2.83 -20.59
C VAL A 65 4.40 2.66 -19.11
N SER A 66 4.20 3.70 -18.29
CA SER A 66 4.44 3.64 -16.84
C SER A 66 3.53 2.63 -16.14
N LEU A 67 2.27 2.55 -16.55
CA LEU A 67 1.32 1.55 -16.08
C LEU A 67 1.75 0.15 -16.47
N SER A 68 2.18 -0.04 -17.73
CA SER A 68 2.70 -1.31 -18.23
C SER A 68 3.95 -1.77 -17.47
N LEU A 69 4.85 -0.85 -17.12
CA LEU A 69 6.01 -1.13 -16.27
C LEU A 69 5.60 -1.58 -14.86
N LEU A 70 4.64 -0.89 -14.25
CA LEU A 70 4.13 -1.26 -12.92
C LEU A 70 3.42 -2.63 -12.95
N THR A 71 2.63 -2.91 -13.98
CA THR A 71 2.02 -4.23 -14.22
C THR A 71 3.08 -5.31 -14.41
N THR A 72 4.16 -5.03 -15.16
CA THR A 72 5.29 -5.95 -15.32
C THR A 72 5.99 -6.22 -13.99
N GLN A 73 6.15 -5.19 -13.16
CA GLN A 73 6.70 -5.33 -11.80
C GLN A 73 5.79 -6.17 -10.91
N ALA A 74 4.47 -6.07 -11.03
CA ALA A 74 3.52 -6.90 -10.30
C ALA A 74 3.72 -8.40 -10.59
N TYR A 75 3.96 -8.76 -11.87
CA TYR A 75 4.25 -10.16 -12.25
C TYR A 75 5.55 -10.72 -11.66
N THR A 76 6.44 -9.87 -11.13
CA THR A 76 7.62 -10.38 -10.42
C THR A 76 7.27 -11.07 -9.10
N GLY A 77 6.10 -10.77 -8.52
CA GLY A 77 5.61 -11.37 -7.27
C GLY A 77 6.50 -11.08 -6.06
N ARG A 78 7.40 -10.08 -6.16
CA ARG A 78 8.34 -9.72 -5.10
C ARG A 78 7.82 -8.53 -4.29
N PRO A 79 8.04 -8.52 -2.97
CA PRO A 79 7.78 -7.34 -2.18
C PRO A 79 8.80 -6.25 -2.48
N TRP A 80 8.33 -5.00 -2.56
CA TRP A 80 9.17 -3.82 -2.78
C TRP A 80 8.93 -2.77 -1.69
N PRO A 81 9.95 -1.96 -1.36
CA PRO A 81 9.78 -0.89 -0.38
C PRO A 81 8.84 0.18 -0.92
N LEU A 82 7.86 0.57 -0.10
CA LEU A 82 6.99 1.71 -0.37
C LEU A 82 7.40 2.88 0.53
N ILE A 83 7.78 4.00 -0.08
CA ILE A 83 8.30 5.18 0.62
C ILE A 83 7.62 6.43 0.07
N ASP A 84 7.12 7.27 0.97
CA ASP A 84 6.51 8.54 0.64
C ASP A 84 7.54 9.55 0.09
N GLY A 85 7.07 10.54 -0.67
CA GLY A 85 7.90 11.63 -1.20
C GLY A 85 8.52 12.50 -0.11
N VAL A 86 7.95 12.50 1.10
CA VAL A 86 8.49 13.19 2.29
C VAL A 86 9.51 12.31 3.06
N GLY A 87 9.71 11.07 2.63
CA GLY A 87 10.69 10.13 3.23
C GLY A 87 10.10 9.18 4.28
N GLN A 88 8.78 9.16 4.49
CA GLN A 88 8.14 8.18 5.36
C GLN A 88 8.20 6.79 4.72
N ILE A 89 8.81 5.82 5.42
CA ILE A 89 8.89 4.43 4.98
C ILE A 89 7.65 3.69 5.48
N TYR A 90 6.83 3.18 4.56
CA TYR A 90 5.66 2.36 4.90
C TYR A 90 6.01 0.90 5.18
N GLY A 91 7.05 0.39 4.51
CA GLY A 91 7.50 -1.00 4.62
C GLY A 91 7.55 -1.69 3.26
N MET A 92 7.53 -3.02 3.29
CA MET A 92 7.61 -3.86 2.09
C MET A 92 6.20 -4.29 1.66
N TYR A 93 5.81 -3.96 0.43
CA TYR A 93 4.48 -4.24 -0.10
C TYR A 93 4.56 -5.05 -1.40
N VAL A 94 3.56 -5.91 -1.60
CA VAL A 94 3.31 -6.61 -2.87
C VAL A 94 2.09 -5.95 -3.52
N LEU A 95 2.07 -5.88 -4.85
CA LEU A 95 0.88 -5.47 -5.61
C LEU A 95 -0.11 -6.64 -5.68
N ASP A 96 -1.37 -6.36 -5.33
CA ASP A 96 -2.51 -7.29 -5.30
C ASP A 96 -3.71 -6.66 -6.03
#